data_AF-A0A7C9EQ11-F1
#
_entry.id   AF-A0A7C9EQ11-F1
#
_cell.length_a   1.000
_cell.length_b   1.000
_cell.length_c   1.000
_cell.angle_alpha   90.00
_cell.angle_beta   90.00
_cell.angle_gamma   90.00
#
_symmetry.space_group_name_H-M   'P 1'
#
loop_
_entity.id
_entity.type
_entity.pdbx_description
1 polymer ?
#
loop_
_entity_poly.entity_id
_entity_poly.type
_entity_poly.pdbx_seq_one_letter_code
_entity_poly.pdbx_strand_id
1 'polypeptide(L)'
;AKYRLEHIVRTHKGADDRSFRCVYQEEDQQRFKGLKVSRDLMEIGGDALKTNITTLGPLVLPLSEQLLFLTTLIKRNLLGGKQDKTTHGSDQQSSSNATKPYIPDYKLAFEHFCVHAASKTVLDELQRNLELSDENLEASRMTLHRFGNTSSSSIWYELAYLEAKEKVRSGDRIWQLAFGSGFKC
;
A
#
# COMPACT_ATOMS: atom_id res chain seq x y z
N ALA A 1 -26.79 -1.77 -10.84
CA ALA A 1 -25.57 -0.93 -10.78
C ALA A 1 -24.42 -1.65 -11.48
N LYS A 2 -23.46 -0.94 -12.08
CA LYS A 2 -22.34 -1.54 -12.82
C LYS A 2 -21.32 -2.24 -11.90
N TYR A 3 -21.13 -1.71 -10.69
CA TYR A 3 -20.21 -2.23 -9.68
C TYR A 3 -20.96 -2.53 -8.38
N ARG A 4 -20.43 -3.49 -7.59
CA ARG A 4 -20.89 -3.84 -6.25
C ARG A 4 -19.69 -3.82 -5.30
N LEU A 5 -19.85 -3.17 -4.14
CA LEU A 5 -18.86 -3.20 -3.08
C LEU A 5 -18.96 -4.53 -2.32
N GLU A 6 -17.89 -5.32 -2.33
CA GLU A 6 -17.82 -6.59 -1.59
C GLU A 6 -17.24 -6.38 -0.18
N HIS A 7 -16.10 -5.69 -0.09
CA HIS A 7 -15.36 -5.51 1.16
C HIS A 7 -14.85 -4.08 1.30
N ILE A 8 -14.82 -3.59 2.54
CA ILE A 8 -14.19 -2.32 2.91
C ILE A 8 -13.35 -2.54 4.17
N VAL A 9 -12.07 -2.19 4.08
CA VAL A 9 -11.13 -2.25 5.20
C VAL A 9 -10.52 -0.87 5.36
N ARG A 10 -10.53 -0.36 6.60
CA ARG A 10 -9.96 0.94 6.93
C ARG A 10 -8.99 0.79 8.09
N THR A 11 -7.75 1.19 7.85
CA THR A 11 -6.71 1.38 8.85
C THR A 11 -6.59 2.86 9.18
N HIS A 12 -6.50 3.18 10.46
CA HIS A 12 -6.32 4.55 10.94
C HIS A 12 -5.22 4.59 12.00
N LYS A 13 -4.09 5.23 11.70
CA LYS A 13 -2.93 5.32 12.61
C LYS A 13 -2.82 6.68 13.32
N GLY A 14 -3.76 7.60 13.14
CA GLY A 14 -3.66 8.96 13.70
C GLY A 14 -3.68 9.09 15.23
N ALA A 15 -3.76 8.00 15.99
CA ALA A 15 -3.50 8.01 17.44
C ALA A 15 -1.99 7.96 17.76
N ASP A 16 -1.16 7.56 16.80
CA ASP A 16 0.30 7.64 16.89
C ASP A 16 0.77 9.03 16.43
N ASP A 17 1.60 9.68 17.24
CA ASP A 17 2.04 11.06 17.00
C ASP A 17 2.87 11.20 15.72
N ARG A 18 3.69 10.19 15.38
CA ARG A 18 4.46 10.20 14.12
C ARG A 18 3.51 10.17 12.93
N SER A 19 2.51 9.29 12.97
CA SER A 19 1.46 9.15 11.95
C SER A 19 0.58 10.39 11.84
N PHE A 20 0.20 10.99 12.97
CA PHE A 20 -0.62 12.19 13.00
C PHE A 20 0.11 13.40 12.41
N ARG A 21 1.40 13.58 12.75
CA ARG A 21 2.23 14.71 12.30
C ARG A 21 2.92 14.47 10.96
N CYS A 22 2.70 13.32 10.31
CA CYS A 22 3.40 12.95 9.09
C CYS A 22 3.11 13.89 7.90
N VAL A 23 1.89 14.42 7.85
CA VAL A 23 1.43 15.41 6.88
C VAL A 23 0.57 16.38 7.68
N TYR A 24 1.16 17.52 8.01
CA TYR A 24 0.52 18.50 8.88
C TYR A 24 0.58 19.89 8.27
N GLN A 25 -0.45 20.68 8.52
CA GLN A 25 -0.47 22.06 8.07
C GLN A 25 0.29 22.93 9.08
N GLU A 26 1.38 23.56 8.67
CA GLU A 26 2.23 24.41 9.52
C GLU A 26 2.55 25.73 8.79
N GLU A 27 2.89 26.77 9.55
CA GLU A 27 3.44 28.01 9.00
C GLU A 27 4.95 27.89 8.84
N ASP A 28 5.48 28.40 7.73
CA ASP A 28 6.92 28.50 7.53
C ASP A 28 7.54 29.70 8.27
N GLN A 29 8.86 29.89 8.13
CA GLN A 29 9.58 30.99 8.77
C GLN A 29 9.10 32.38 8.33
N GLN A 30 8.46 32.48 7.16
CA GLN A 30 7.91 33.72 6.60
C GLN A 30 6.42 33.88 6.94
N ARG A 31 5.85 32.98 7.76
CA ARG A 31 4.44 32.91 8.16
C ARG A 31 3.48 32.57 7.02
N PHE A 32 3.97 31.91 5.98
CA PHE A 32 3.10 31.32 4.97
C PHE A 32 2.62 29.95 5.42
N LYS A 33 1.30 29.76 5.35
CA LYS A 33 0.67 28.50 5.73
C LYS A 33 0.87 27.46 4.61
N GLY A 34 1.52 26.35 4.92
CA GLY A 34 1.82 25.28 3.99
C GLY A 34 1.56 23.89 4.56
N LEU A 35 1.86 22.85 3.77
CA LEU A 35 1.85 21.46 4.20
C LEU A 35 3.28 20.99 4.44
N LYS A 36 3.57 20.58 5.67
CA LYS A 36 4.80 19.91 6.03
C LYS A 36 4.62 18.41 5.86
N VAL A 37 5.51 17.81 5.08
CA VAL A 37 5.58 16.37 4.86
C VAL A 37 6.81 15.84 5.58
N SER A 38 6.60 14.94 6.54
CA SER A 38 7.67 14.28 7.28
C SER A 38 8.48 13.35 6.38
N ARG A 39 9.77 13.17 6.71
CA ARG A 39 10.64 12.19 6.03
C ARG A 39 10.19 10.75 6.27
N ASP A 40 9.51 10.52 7.39
CA ASP A 40 9.02 9.20 7.81
C ASP A 40 7.76 8.77 7.05
N LEU A 41 7.25 9.58 6.12
CA LEU A 41 6.03 9.32 5.37
C LEU A 41 6.01 7.90 4.77
N MET A 42 7.11 7.49 4.13
CA MET A 42 7.16 6.18 3.47
C MET A 42 7.11 5.02 4.46
N GLU A 43 7.82 5.13 5.59
CA GLU A 43 7.85 4.11 6.65
C GLU A 43 6.46 3.94 7.27
N ILE A 44 5.84 5.05 7.70
CA ILE A 44 4.54 5.02 8.36
C ILE A 44 3.45 4.53 7.39
N GLY A 45 3.55 4.92 6.11
CA GLY A 45 2.66 4.43 5.06
C GLY A 45 2.78 2.93 4.83
N GLY A 46 4.01 2.40 4.82
CA GLY A 46 4.27 0.97 4.75
C GLY A 46 3.65 0.20 5.92
N ASP A 47 3.79 0.71 7.14
CA ASP A 47 3.21 0.07 8.34
C ASP A 47 1.67 0.12 8.35
N ALA A 48 1.08 1.23 7.91
CA ALA A 48 -0.36 1.36 7.74
C ALA A 48 -0.88 0.39 6.67
N LEU A 49 -0.20 0.31 5.51
CA LEU A 49 -0.54 -0.62 4.45
C LEU A 49 -0.44 -2.07 4.92
N LYS A 50 0.65 -2.43 5.59
CA LYS A 50 0.85 -3.77 6.15
C LYS A 50 -0.28 -4.18 7.09
N THR A 51 -0.72 -3.26 7.95
CA THR A 51 -1.87 -3.48 8.84
C THR A 51 -3.16 -3.70 8.04
N ASN A 52 -3.38 -2.88 7.01
CA ASN A 52 -4.57 -2.97 6.14
C ASN A 52 -4.60 -4.31 5.39
N ILE A 53 -3.53 -4.66 4.67
CA ILE A 53 -3.48 -5.89 3.85
C ILE A 53 -3.56 -7.16 4.71
N THR A 54 -3.00 -7.15 5.93
CA THR A 54 -3.15 -8.26 6.88
C THR A 54 -4.61 -8.48 7.29
N THR A 55 -5.39 -7.40 7.37
CA THR A 55 -6.83 -7.46 7.69
C THR A 55 -7.65 -7.84 6.46
N LEU A 56 -7.27 -7.35 5.27
CA LEU A 56 -7.94 -7.63 4.01
C LEU A 56 -7.72 -9.07 3.53
N GLY A 57 -6.51 -9.62 3.74
CA GLY A 57 -6.08 -10.92 3.21
C GLY A 57 -7.09 -12.06 3.44
N PRO A 58 -7.54 -12.30 4.68
CA PRO A 58 -8.52 -13.35 4.97
C PRO A 58 -9.89 -13.18 4.29
N LEU A 59 -10.24 -11.96 3.86
CA LEU A 59 -11.53 -11.67 3.23
C LEU A 59 -11.51 -11.96 1.72
N VAL A 60 -10.35 -11.84 1.07
CA VAL A 60 -10.26 -11.81 -0.40
C VAL A 60 -9.36 -12.90 -0.99
N LEU A 61 -8.39 -13.39 -0.24
CA LEU A 61 -7.43 -14.39 -0.72
C LEU A 61 -8.00 -15.81 -0.65
N PRO A 62 -7.60 -16.70 -1.58
CA PRO A 62 -7.92 -18.12 -1.49
C PRO A 62 -7.41 -18.77 -0.18
N LEU A 63 -8.07 -19.82 0.29
CA LEU A 63 -7.68 -20.53 1.52
C LEU A 63 -6.23 -21.06 1.48
N SER A 64 -5.73 -21.46 0.31
CA SER A 64 -4.35 -21.91 0.13
C SER A 64 -3.33 -20.83 0.49
N GLU A 65 -3.58 -19.59 0.04
CA GLU A 65 -2.77 -18.41 0.35
C GLU A 65 -2.85 -18.04 1.83
N GLN A 66 -4.06 -18.10 2.41
CA GLN A 66 -4.26 -17.82 3.83
C GLN A 66 -3.49 -18.80 4.72
N LEU A 67 -3.49 -20.09 4.38
CA LEU A 67 -2.73 -21.12 5.10
C LEU A 67 -1.21 -20.89 4.98
N LEU A 68 -0.72 -20.51 3.80
CA LEU A 68 0.69 -20.21 3.58
C LEU A 68 1.14 -18.99 4.41
N PHE A 69 0.34 -17.92 4.41
CA PHE A 69 0.59 -16.75 5.25
C PHE A 69 0.52 -17.07 6.75
N LEU A 70 -0.47 -17.85 7.18
CA LEU A 70 -0.61 -18.21 8.59
C LEU A 70 0.55 -19.09 9.08
N THR A 71 0.95 -20.09 8.29
CA THR A 71 2.07 -20.99 8.65
C THR A 71 3.40 -20.26 8.71
N THR A 72 3.64 -19.30 7.82
CA THR A 72 4.85 -18.45 7.85
C THR A 72 4.85 -17.52 9.07
N LEU A 73 3.69 -16.97 9.44
CA LEU A 73 3.53 -16.15 10.64
C LEU A 73 3.78 -16.96 11.93
N ILE A 74 3.23 -18.18 12.03
CA ILE A 74 3.43 -19.09 13.16
C ILE A 74 4.90 -19.52 13.25
N LYS A 75 5.51 -19.96 12.14
CA LYS A 75 6.94 -20.33 12.12
C LYS A 75 7.80 -19.20 12.65
N ARG A 76 7.53 -17.96 12.23
CA ARG A 76 8.27 -16.79 12.71
C ARG A 76 8.05 -16.53 14.20
N ASN A 77 6.83 -16.67 14.71
CA ASN A 77 6.54 -16.44 16.12
C ASN A 77 7.17 -17.53 17.03
N LEU A 78 7.21 -18.79 16.56
CA LEU A 78 7.79 -19.90 17.31
C LEU A 78 9.32 -19.96 17.23
N LEU A 79 9.93 -19.53 16.13
CA LEU A 79 11.39 -19.57 15.91
C LEU A 79 12.10 -18.23 16.21
N GLY A 80 11.37 -17.12 16.32
CA GLY A 80 11.92 -15.74 16.32
C GLY A 80 12.20 -15.10 17.68
N GLY A 81 12.14 -15.83 18.79
CA GLY A 81 12.31 -15.27 20.15
C GLY A 81 13.72 -14.82 20.56
N LYS A 82 14.72 -14.83 19.68
CA LYS A 82 16.11 -14.42 19.98
C LYS A 82 16.80 -13.78 18.77
N GLN A 83 16.66 -12.48 18.58
CA GLN A 83 17.71 -11.65 17.98
C GLN A 83 17.36 -10.17 18.15
N ASP A 84 18.02 -9.54 19.11
CA ASP A 84 18.01 -8.09 19.28
C ASP A 84 19.48 -7.62 19.44
N LYS A 85 19.76 -6.47 18.82
CA LYS A 85 20.94 -5.59 18.95
C LYS A 85 22.29 -6.07 18.37
N THR A 86 22.75 -5.41 17.30
CA THR A 86 23.88 -4.45 17.33
C THR A 86 24.18 -3.82 15.95
N THR A 87 24.13 -2.48 15.91
CA THR A 87 25.01 -1.50 15.21
C THR A 87 25.32 -1.55 13.69
N HIS A 88 24.98 -0.42 13.05
CA HIS A 88 25.71 0.43 12.08
C HIS A 88 26.51 -0.17 10.90
N GLY A 89 26.21 0.36 9.70
CA GLY A 89 27.22 0.66 8.67
C GLY A 89 27.05 -0.06 7.33
N SER A 90 26.73 0.74 6.30
CA SER A 90 27.12 0.65 4.87
C SER A 90 27.12 -0.70 4.12
N ASP A 91 26.37 -0.71 3.02
CA ASP A 91 26.64 -1.36 1.72
C ASP A 91 27.31 -2.74 1.71
N GLN A 92 26.51 -3.78 1.41
CA GLN A 92 26.67 -4.69 0.27
C GLN A 92 25.86 -5.97 0.47
N GLN A 93 25.09 -6.29 -0.55
CA GLN A 93 24.88 -7.63 -1.12
C GLN A 93 25.62 -8.78 -0.40
N SER A 94 24.93 -9.51 0.48
CA SER A 94 25.05 -10.97 0.63
C SER A 94 24.13 -11.52 1.73
N SER A 95 23.62 -12.71 1.42
CA SER A 95 23.02 -13.73 2.28
C SER A 95 23.14 -13.55 3.81
N SER A 96 22.01 -13.38 4.48
CA SER A 96 21.80 -13.96 5.82
C SER A 96 20.32 -14.26 6.03
N ASN A 97 20.04 -15.45 6.58
CA ASN A 97 18.73 -16.09 6.74
C ASN A 97 17.79 -15.37 7.72
N ALA A 98 17.47 -14.10 7.49
CA ALA A 98 16.24 -13.51 7.96
C ALA A 98 15.21 -13.71 6.86
N THR A 99 14.41 -14.79 6.94
CA THR A 99 13.30 -15.02 6.01
C THR A 99 12.44 -13.76 5.94
N LYS A 100 12.49 -13.07 4.79
CA LYS A 100 11.62 -11.91 4.54
C LYS A 100 10.17 -12.33 4.83
N PRO A 101 9.38 -11.47 5.48
CA PRO A 101 7.98 -11.79 5.74
C PRO A 101 7.30 -12.11 4.42
N TYR A 102 6.58 -13.24 4.38
CA TYR A 102 5.84 -13.66 3.21
C TYR A 102 4.77 -12.60 2.88
N ILE A 103 4.75 -12.15 1.63
CA ILE A 103 3.78 -11.19 1.12
C ILE A 103 2.77 -12.01 0.32
N PRO A 104 1.48 -12.02 0.70
CA PRO A 104 0.47 -12.76 -0.03
C PRO A 104 0.34 -12.26 -1.46
N ASP A 105 0.05 -13.17 -2.40
CA ASP A 105 -0.17 -12.79 -3.78
C ASP A 105 -1.59 -12.25 -4.00
N TYR A 106 -1.74 -10.93 -3.92
CA TYR A 106 -3.02 -10.24 -4.15
C TYR A 106 -3.50 -10.30 -5.61
N LYS A 107 -2.65 -10.69 -6.58
CA LYS A 107 -3.08 -10.92 -7.97
C LYS A 107 -4.01 -12.13 -8.08
N LEU A 108 -4.03 -13.02 -7.08
CA LEU A 108 -4.99 -14.12 -6.99
C LEU A 108 -6.39 -13.64 -6.53
N ALA A 109 -6.44 -12.50 -5.83
CA ALA A 109 -7.67 -11.92 -5.29
C ALA A 109 -8.29 -10.85 -6.20
N PHE A 110 -7.51 -10.24 -7.10
CA PHE A 110 -7.97 -9.12 -7.91
C PHE A 110 -7.39 -9.15 -9.31
N GLU A 111 -8.25 -8.89 -10.29
CA GLU A 111 -7.90 -8.78 -11.70
C GLU A 111 -7.39 -7.36 -12.04
N HIS A 112 -7.90 -6.33 -11.34
CA HIS A 112 -7.53 -4.93 -11.57
C HIS A 112 -7.17 -4.19 -10.29
N PHE A 113 -6.27 -3.21 -10.42
CA PHE A 113 -5.75 -2.42 -9.31
C PHE A 113 -5.91 -0.93 -9.61
N CYS A 114 -6.46 -0.20 -8.65
CA CYS A 114 -6.50 1.26 -8.64
C CYS A 114 -5.85 1.74 -7.36
N VAL A 115 -4.59 2.16 -7.45
CA VAL A 115 -3.75 2.56 -6.34
C VAL A 115 -3.53 4.07 -6.38
N HIS A 116 -4.25 4.80 -5.51
CA HIS A 116 -4.02 6.23 -5.36
C HIS A 116 -2.65 6.48 -4.71
N ALA A 117 -1.85 7.30 -5.36
CA ALA A 117 -0.54 7.70 -4.90
C ALA A 117 -0.28 9.17 -5.15
N ALA A 118 0.40 9.81 -4.20
CA ALA A 118 0.76 11.23 -4.31
C ALA A 118 1.88 11.49 -5.32
N SER A 119 2.72 10.49 -5.61
CA SER A 119 3.88 10.63 -6.48
C SER A 119 4.27 9.30 -7.11
N LYS A 120 5.12 9.36 -8.15
CA LYS A 120 5.71 8.18 -8.80
C LYS A 120 6.47 7.32 -7.79
N THR A 121 7.22 7.93 -6.88
CA THR A 121 8.00 7.23 -5.85
C THR A 121 7.11 6.37 -4.96
N VAL A 122 5.92 6.85 -4.62
CA VAL A 122 4.94 6.10 -3.83
C VAL A 122 4.41 4.90 -4.62
N LEU A 123 4.09 5.07 -5.92
CA LEU A 123 3.71 3.95 -6.78
C LEU A 123 4.83 2.91 -6.89
N ASP A 124 6.07 3.33 -7.09
CA ASP A 124 7.21 2.43 -7.23
C ASP A 124 7.45 1.61 -5.95
N GLU A 125 7.27 2.23 -4.78
CA GLU A 125 7.35 1.55 -3.48
C GLU A 125 6.21 0.54 -3.30
N LEU A 126 4.98 0.91 -3.65
CA LEU A 126 3.83 0.02 -3.58
C LEU A 126 3.96 -1.16 -4.54
N GLN A 127 4.48 -0.93 -5.75
CA GLN A 127 4.75 -1.98 -6.72
C GLN A 127 5.72 -3.02 -6.16
N ARG A 128 6.83 -2.56 -5.56
CA ARG A 128 7.83 -3.45 -4.97
C ARG A 128 7.27 -4.21 -3.78
N ASN A 129 6.55 -3.54 -2.89
CA ASN A 129 6.05 -4.15 -1.65
C ASN A 129 4.87 -5.10 -1.87
N LEU A 130 4.13 -4.98 -2.96
CA LEU A 130 3.00 -5.86 -3.29
C LEU A 130 3.32 -6.80 -4.46
N GLU A 131 4.56 -6.78 -4.96
CA GLU A 131 5.02 -7.58 -6.11
C GLU A 131 4.07 -7.47 -7.34
N LEU A 132 3.60 -6.25 -7.59
CA LEU A 132 2.70 -5.94 -8.71
C LEU A 132 3.47 -5.78 -10.01
N SER A 133 2.85 -6.18 -11.12
CA SER A 133 3.42 -5.96 -12.45
C SER A 133 3.23 -4.52 -12.91
N ASP A 134 3.98 -4.11 -13.95
CA ASP A 134 3.78 -2.80 -14.59
C ASP A 134 2.37 -2.65 -15.18
N GLU A 135 1.78 -3.76 -15.66
CA GLU A 135 0.41 -3.78 -16.17
C GLU A 135 -0.62 -3.51 -15.05
N ASN A 136 -0.38 -4.03 -13.84
CA ASN A 136 -1.27 -3.78 -12.70
C ASN A 136 -1.29 -2.29 -12.32
N LEU A 137 -0.16 -1.60 -12.43
CA LEU A 137 -0.06 -0.16 -12.09
C LEU A 137 -0.22 0.77 -13.29
N GLU A 138 -0.50 0.26 -14.49
CA GLU A 138 -0.62 1.08 -15.69
C GLU A 138 -1.66 2.19 -15.50
N ALA A 139 -2.83 1.88 -14.94
CA ALA A 139 -3.89 2.86 -14.70
C ALA A 139 -3.45 3.98 -13.75
N SER A 140 -2.89 3.64 -12.59
CA SER A 140 -2.37 4.62 -11.62
C SER A 140 -1.22 5.45 -12.20
N ARG A 141 -0.31 4.85 -12.97
CA ARG A 141 0.80 5.58 -13.59
C ARG A 141 0.32 6.54 -14.67
N MET A 142 -0.59 6.11 -15.52
CA MET A 142 -1.09 6.92 -16.63
C MET A 142 -1.96 8.08 -16.16
N THR A 143 -2.79 7.85 -15.14
CA THR A 143 -3.59 8.92 -14.53
C THR A 143 -2.72 9.92 -13.78
N LEU A 144 -1.75 9.46 -12.99
CA LEU A 144 -0.78 10.34 -12.32
C LEU A 144 0.04 11.14 -13.34
N HIS A 145 0.49 10.53 -14.44
CA HIS A 145 1.21 11.21 -15.51
C HIS A 145 0.35 12.27 -16.21
N ARG A 146 -0.92 11.96 -16.49
CA ARG A 146 -1.81 12.85 -17.26
C ARG A 146 -2.38 14.00 -16.43
N PHE A 147 -2.76 13.74 -15.18
CA PHE A 147 -3.55 14.65 -14.35
C PHE A 147 -2.84 15.06 -13.05
N GLY A 148 -1.71 14.43 -12.72
CA GLY A 148 -1.08 14.60 -11.42
C GLY A 148 -1.90 13.99 -10.29
N ASN A 149 -1.58 14.39 -9.06
CA ASN A 149 -2.32 13.97 -7.87
C ASN A 149 -3.64 14.76 -7.78
N THR A 150 -4.74 14.14 -8.20
CA THR A 150 -6.11 14.69 -8.10
C THR A 150 -6.80 14.35 -6.76
N SER A 151 -6.00 14.06 -5.73
CA SER A 151 -6.45 13.69 -4.38
C SER A 151 -7.38 12.48 -4.40
N SER A 152 -8.44 12.47 -3.58
CA SER A 152 -9.37 11.34 -3.44
C SER A 152 -10.06 10.92 -4.74
N SER A 153 -10.07 11.78 -5.76
CA SER A 153 -10.68 11.46 -7.05
C SER A 153 -9.82 10.54 -7.92
N SER A 154 -8.51 10.41 -7.65
CA SER A 154 -7.58 9.68 -8.54
C SER A 154 -8.02 8.25 -8.82
N ILE A 155 -8.51 7.52 -7.80
CA ILE A 155 -9.01 6.14 -7.96
C ILE A 155 -10.12 6.04 -9.01
N TRP A 156 -10.98 7.05 -9.12
CA TRP A 156 -12.06 7.06 -10.11
C TRP A 156 -11.55 7.33 -11.52
N TYR A 157 -10.51 8.16 -11.66
CA TYR A 157 -9.82 8.34 -12.94
C TYR A 157 -9.11 7.05 -13.38
N GLU A 158 -8.56 6.29 -12.42
CA GLU A 158 -7.90 5.01 -12.67
C GLU A 158 -8.91 3.95 -13.11
N LEU A 159 -10.06 3.89 -12.43
CA LEU A 159 -11.16 3.01 -12.84
C LEU A 159 -11.68 3.38 -14.23
N ALA A 160 -11.92 4.67 -14.49
CA ALA A 160 -12.37 5.14 -15.80
C ALA A 160 -11.35 4.85 -16.91
N TYR A 161 -10.06 4.91 -16.60
CA TYR A 161 -8.99 4.52 -17.53
C TYR A 161 -9.08 3.04 -17.90
N LEU A 162 -9.27 2.16 -16.91
CA LEU A 162 -9.44 0.72 -17.14
C LEU A 162 -10.71 0.41 -17.96
N GLU A 163 -11.82 1.10 -17.67
CA GLU A 163 -13.06 0.98 -18.42
C GLU A 163 -12.90 1.45 -19.87
N ALA A 164 -12.28 2.61 -20.09
CA ALA A 164 -12.09 3.19 -21.42
C ALA A 164 -11.16 2.34 -22.31
N LYS A 165 -10.26 1.57 -21.71
CA LYS A 165 -9.42 0.58 -22.40
C LYS A 165 -10.06 -0.80 -22.54
N GLU A 166 -11.34 -0.93 -22.17
CA GLU A 166 -12.11 -2.18 -22.23
C GLU A 166 -11.44 -3.34 -21.49
N LYS A 167 -10.66 -3.03 -20.44
CA LYS A 167 -9.94 -4.05 -19.66
C LYS A 167 -10.86 -4.78 -18.66
N VAL A 168 -11.86 -4.09 -18.13
CA VAL A 168 -12.75 -4.61 -17.09
C VAL A 168 -13.90 -5.41 -17.71
N ARG A 169 -14.10 -6.64 -17.24
CA ARG A 169 -15.19 -7.55 -17.65
C ARG A 169 -16.16 -7.80 -16.50
N SER A 170 -17.34 -8.30 -16.85
CA SER A 170 -18.32 -8.73 -15.84
C SER A 170 -17.76 -9.90 -15.03
N GLY A 171 -17.74 -9.74 -13.70
CA GLY A 171 -17.19 -10.73 -12.77
C GLY A 171 -15.78 -10.40 -12.27
N ASP A 172 -15.08 -9.46 -12.91
CA ASP A 172 -13.75 -9.03 -12.46
C ASP A 172 -13.84 -8.28 -11.12
N ARG A 173 -12.82 -8.48 -10.28
CA ARG A 173 -12.65 -7.84 -8.98
C ARG A 173 -11.60 -6.76 -9.10
N ILE A 174 -11.90 -5.61 -8.50
CA ILE A 174 -11.05 -4.42 -8.54
C ILE A 174 -10.65 -4.08 -7.11
N TRP A 175 -9.36 -3.94 -6.87
CA TRP A 175 -8.86 -3.41 -5.60
C TRP A 175 -8.61 -1.91 -5.72
N GLN A 176 -9.37 -1.13 -4.95
CA GLN A 176 -9.16 0.30 -4.78
C GLN A 176 -8.40 0.55 -3.47
N LEU A 177 -7.20 1.12 -3.57
CA LEU A 177 -6.32 1.41 -2.44
C LEU A 177 -6.01 2.90 -2.39
N ALA A 178 -6.40 3.58 -1.31
CA ALA A 178 -6.14 5.00 -1.10
C ALA A 178 -5.36 5.26 0.17
N PHE A 179 -4.57 6.33 0.18
CA PHE A 179 -3.86 6.81 1.36
C PHE A 179 -4.27 8.24 1.70
N GLY A 180 -4.27 8.57 2.99
CA GLY A 180 -4.58 9.91 3.48
C GLY A 180 -3.74 10.30 4.70
N SER A 181 -3.74 11.61 5.01
CA SER A 181 -3.01 12.18 6.16
C SER A 181 -3.51 11.66 7.51
N GLY A 182 -2.64 11.70 8.53
CA GLY A 182 -2.81 10.97 9.78
C GLY A 182 -2.53 9.45 9.64
N PHE A 183 -1.95 9.07 8.49
CA PHE A 183 -1.88 7.73 7.90
C PHE A 183 -3.16 6.90 8.04
N LYS A 184 -4.00 7.09 7.02
CA LYS A 184 -5.22 6.34 6.77
C LYS A 184 -5.04 5.57 5.48
N CYS A 185 -5.53 4.34 5.45
CA CYS A 185 -5.52 3.47 4.29
C CYS A 185 -6.79 2.62 4.29
#